data_AF-A0A3P3Q8F7-F1
#
_entry.id   AF-A0A3P3Q8F7-F1
#
_cell.length_a   1.000
_cell.length_b   1.000
_cell.length_c   1.000
_cell.angle_alpha   90.00
_cell.angle_beta   90.00
_cell.angle_gamma   90.00
#
_symmetry.space_group_name_H-M   'P 1'
#
loop_
_entity.id
_entity.type
_entity.pdbx_description
1 polymer ?
#
loop_
_entity_poly.entity_id
_entity_poly.type
_entity_poly.pdbx_seq_one_letter_code
_entity_poly.pdbx_strand_id
1 'polypeptide(L)'
;MKVTTSKSKNAESFYISKSFINDKGVSTSVNVRKLGTLADLLKKHGPTRDDVMEWARAEARLETQKYKEEKTVNISFNSNKRLQP
;
A
#
# COMPACT_ATOMS: atom_id res chain seq x y z
N MET A 1 1.30 -3.69 -2.82
CA MET A 1 1.34 -2.23 -3.05
C MET A 1 2.75 -1.82 -3.42
N LYS A 2 2.97 -0.65 -4.04
CA LYS A 2 4.31 -0.18 -4.45
C LYS A 2 4.61 1.21 -3.91
N VAL A 3 5.88 1.50 -3.66
CA VAL A 3 6.33 2.86 -3.32
C VAL A 3 6.46 3.66 -4.61
N THR A 4 5.85 4.84 -4.61
CA THR A 4 5.90 5.81 -5.70
C THR A 4 6.41 7.14 -5.17
N THR A 5 7.40 7.69 -5.86
CA THR A 5 8.00 8.99 -5.54
C THR A 5 7.50 10.03 -6.52
N SER A 6 7.01 11.15 -6.02
CA SER A 6 6.73 12.34 -6.82
C SER A 6 7.79 13.39 -6.51
N LYS A 7 8.54 13.80 -7.53
CA LYS A 7 9.56 14.84 -7.42
C LYS A 7 9.00 16.15 -7.97
N SER A 8 9.12 17.19 -7.17
CA SER A 8 8.90 18.58 -7.56
C SER A 8 10.22 19.35 -7.47
N LYS A 9 10.24 20.57 -7.97
CA LYS A 9 11.45 21.42 -7.99
C LYS A 9 12.07 21.62 -6.60
N ASN A 10 11.26 21.57 -5.53
CA ASN A 10 11.67 21.89 -4.16
C ASN A 10 11.51 20.71 -3.18
N ALA A 11 10.86 19.61 -3.57
CA ALA A 11 10.56 18.51 -2.66
C ALA A 11 10.31 17.18 -3.39
N GLU A 12 10.83 16.09 -2.82
CA GLU A 12 10.47 14.72 -3.18
C GLU A 12 9.50 14.17 -2.13
N SER A 13 8.33 13.71 -2.57
CA SER A 13 7.28 13.12 -1.72
C SER A 13 7.12 11.63 -2.01
N PHE A 14 6.90 10.84 -0.97
CA PHE A 14 6.75 9.39 -1.04
C PHE A 14 5.32 8.96 -0.77
N TYR A 15 4.82 8.03 -1.59
CA TYR A 15 3.47 7.49 -1.53
C TYR A 15 3.51 5.97 -1.60
N ILE A 16 2.60 5.31 -0.91
CA ILE A 16 2.25 3.91 -1.15
C ILE A 16 1.05 3.92 -2.08
N SER A 17 1.23 3.33 -3.27
CA SER A 17 0.18 3.19 -4.28
C SER A 17 -0.21 1.74 -4.49
N LYS A 18 -1.48 1.53 -4.84
CA LYS A 18 -2.06 0.24 -5.19
C LYS A 18 -2.58 0.32 -6.62
N SER A 19 -2.16 -0.63 -7.44
CA SER A 19 -2.73 -0.87 -8.77
C SER A 19 -3.83 -1.92 -8.70
N PHE A 20 -4.94 -1.68 -9.40
CA PHE A 20 -6.03 -2.64 -9.56
C PHE A 20 -6.67 -2.48 -10.95
N ILE A 21 -7.34 -3.53 -11.42
CA ILE A 21 -8.14 -3.48 -12.63
C ILE A 21 -9.53 -2.97 -12.24
N ASN A 22 -9.98 -1.89 -12.88
CA ASN A 22 -11.32 -1.35 -12.66
C ASN A 22 -12.39 -2.16 -13.41
N ASP A 23 -13.66 -1.85 -13.18
CA ASP A 23 -14.79 -2.57 -13.79
C ASP A 23 -14.82 -2.50 -15.33
N LYS A 24 -14.03 -1.61 -15.92
CA LYS A 24 -13.86 -1.45 -17.38
C LYS A 24 -12.66 -2.22 -17.93
N GLY A 25 -11.98 -3.02 -17.10
CA GLY A 25 -10.78 -3.77 -17.50
C GLY A 25 -9.50 -2.91 -17.58
N VAL A 26 -9.52 -1.66 -17.14
CA VAL A 26 -8.37 -0.75 -17.23
C VAL A 26 -7.55 -0.78 -15.94
N SER A 27 -6.24 -0.94 -16.09
CA SER A 27 -5.29 -0.85 -14.98
C SER A 27 -5.24 0.58 -14.45
N THR A 28 -5.72 0.76 -13.22
CA THR A 28 -5.75 2.05 -12.53
C THR A 28 -4.88 1.97 -11.28
N SER A 29 -4.13 3.02 -10.98
CA SER A 29 -3.34 3.12 -9.75
C SER A 29 -3.90 4.20 -8.84
N VAL A 30 -4.09 3.89 -7.55
CA VAL A 30 -4.55 4.83 -6.53
C VAL A 30 -3.50 4.97 -5.43
N ASN A 31 -3.39 6.17 -4.87
CA ASN A 31 -2.53 6.43 -3.72
C ASN A 31 -3.28 6.02 -2.45
N VAL A 32 -2.76 5.02 -1.75
CA VAL A 32 -3.35 4.48 -0.52
C VAL A 32 -2.93 5.34 0.67
N ARG A 33 -1.65 5.74 0.72
CA ARG A 33 -1.11 6.50 1.84
C ARG A 33 0.06 7.39 1.42
N LYS A 34 0.12 8.60 1.98
CA LYS A 34 1.28 9.50 1.86
C LYS A 34 2.23 9.23 3.03
N LEU A 35 3.48 8.88 2.74
CA LEU A 35 4.50 8.60 3.76
C LEU A 35 5.14 9.89 4.29
N GLY A 36 5.37 10.86 3.42
CA GLY A 36 5.97 12.14 3.79
C GLY A 36 6.87 12.70 2.70
N THR A 37 7.63 13.74 3.04
CA THR A 37 8.68 14.31 2.19
C THR A 37 10.04 13.67 2.51
N LEU A 38 10.98 13.72 1.57
CA LEU A 38 12.34 13.23 1.78
C LEU A 38 12.99 13.89 3.02
N ALA A 39 12.83 15.20 3.19
CA ALA A 39 13.42 15.94 4.30
C ALA A 39 12.89 15.47 5.68
N ASP A 40 11.62 15.09 5.76
CA ASP A 40 11.03 14.57 7.00
C ASP A 40 11.45 13.14 7.27
N LEU A 41 11.57 12.33 6.23
CA LEU A 41 11.91 10.91 6.33
C LEU A 41 13.40 10.70 6.63
N LEU A 42 14.28 11.53 6.07
CA LEU A 42 15.72 11.50 6.36
C LEU A 42 15.99 11.75 7.85
N LYS A 43 15.24 12.67 8.48
CA LYS A 43 15.38 12.94 9.93
C LYS A 43 15.03 11.76 10.82
N LYS A 44 14.17 10.84 10.34
CA LYS A 44 13.61 9.74 11.14
C LYS A 44 14.24 8.39 10.84
N HIS A 45 14.59 8.13 9.58
CA HIS A 45 14.86 6.78 9.09
C HIS A 45 16.25 6.59 8.49
N GLY A 46 17.03 7.66 8.27
CA GLY A 46 18.43 7.53 7.89
C GLY A 46 18.99 8.75 7.16
N PRO A 47 20.33 8.91 7.16
CA PRO A 47 20.99 10.03 6.49
C PRO A 47 20.89 9.96 4.96
N THR A 48 20.54 8.81 4.38
CA THR A 48 20.54 8.58 2.94
C THR A 48 19.15 8.31 2.38
N ARG A 49 18.94 8.69 1.11
CA ARG A 49 17.72 8.40 0.36
C ARG A 49 17.43 6.90 0.26
N ASP A 50 18.47 6.07 0.18
CA ASP A 50 18.32 4.62 0.07
C ASP A 50 17.75 4.02 1.37
N ASP A 51 18.19 4.49 2.54
CA ASP A 51 17.62 4.11 3.84
C ASP A 51 16.11 4.42 3.90
N VAL A 52 15.73 5.62 3.42
CA VAL A 52 14.33 6.05 3.34
C VAL A 52 13.53 5.16 2.37
N MET A 53 14.14 4.76 1.24
CA MET A 53 13.51 3.87 0.26
C MET A 53 13.33 2.44 0.79
N GLU A 54 14.28 1.92 1.54
CA GLU A 54 14.18 0.61 2.19
C GLU A 54 13.08 0.61 3.25
N TRP A 55 13.04 1.64 4.09
CA TRP A 55 11.98 1.83 5.06
C TRP A 55 10.60 1.95 4.38
N ALA A 56 10.49 2.76 3.33
CA ALA A 56 9.22 2.92 2.60
C ALA A 56 8.75 1.60 1.96
N ARG A 57 9.69 0.75 1.50
CA ARG A 57 9.37 -0.60 0.99
C ARG A 57 8.90 -1.53 2.10
N ALA A 58 9.49 -1.44 3.30
CA ALA A 58 9.04 -2.20 4.46
C ALA A 58 7.61 -1.80 4.85
N GLU A 59 7.31 -0.49 4.94
CA GLU A 59 5.95 0.01 5.17
C GLU A 59 4.96 -0.48 4.09
N ALA A 60 5.36 -0.43 2.81
CA ALA A 60 4.50 -0.93 1.73
C ALA A 60 4.22 -2.44 1.82
N ARG A 61 5.15 -3.24 2.36
CA ARG A 61 4.95 -4.67 2.63
C ARG A 61 3.96 -4.88 3.77
N LEU A 62 4.12 -4.16 4.89
CA LEU A 62 3.21 -4.21 6.03
C LEU A 62 1.78 -3.81 5.62
N GLU A 63 1.63 -2.73 4.87
CA GLU A 63 0.33 -2.28 4.35
C GLU A 63 -0.29 -3.34 3.40
N THR A 64 0.54 -4.02 2.59
CA THR A 64 0.07 -5.12 1.73
C THR A 64 -0.40 -6.32 2.55
N GLN A 65 0.30 -6.67 3.62
CA GLN A 65 -0.08 -7.75 4.52
C GLN A 65 -1.40 -7.44 5.23
N LYS A 66 -1.52 -6.25 5.82
CA LYS A 66 -2.75 -5.76 6.45
C LYS A 66 -3.92 -5.80 5.47
N TYR A 67 -3.72 -5.31 4.24
CA TYR A 67 -4.76 -5.36 3.21
C TYR A 67 -5.19 -6.79 2.86
N LYS A 68 -4.26 -7.75 2.87
CA LYS A 68 -4.56 -9.16 2.60
C LYS A 68 -5.38 -9.77 3.75
N GLU A 69 -5.00 -9.47 4.98
CA GLU A 69 -5.69 -9.92 6.20
C GLU A 69 -7.12 -9.34 6.31
N GLU A 70 -7.29 -8.05 6.00
CA GLU A 70 -8.62 -7.41 5.98
C GLU A 70 -9.52 -7.94 4.86
N LYS A 71 -8.93 -8.36 3.72
CA LYS A 71 -9.70 -8.94 2.60
C LYS A 71 -10.01 -10.42 2.76
N THR A 72 -9.33 -11.14 3.64
CA THR A 72 -9.66 -12.54 3.92
C THR A 72 -10.96 -12.61 4.70
N VAL A 73 -12.05 -12.87 3.97
CA VAL A 73 -13.35 -13.13 4.56
C VAL A 73 -13.37 -14.60 4.98
N ASN A 74 -13.36 -14.86 6.29
CA ASN A 74 -13.52 -16.21 6.82
C ASN A 74 -14.98 -16.64 6.68
N ILE A 75 -15.30 -17.36 5.61
CA ILE A 75 -16.62 -17.96 5.43
C ILE A 75 -16.59 -19.32 6.12
N SER A 76 -17.24 -19.46 7.28
CA SER A 76 -17.43 -20.77 7.89
C SER A 76 -18.47 -21.55 7.09
N PHE A 77 -18.03 -22.57 6.35
CA PHE A 77 -18.95 -23.47 5.65
C PHE A 77 -19.51 -24.49 6.64
N ASN A 78 -20.84 -24.51 6.81
CA ASN A 78 -21.53 -25.53 7.59
C ASN A 78 -22.42 -26.34 6.65
N SER A 79 -22.00 -27.57 6.35
CA SER A 79 -22.69 -28.50 5.44
C SER A 79 -24.08 -28.94 5.92
N ASN A 80 -24.39 -28.77 7.21
CA ASN A 80 -25.67 -29.19 7.80
C ASN A 80 -26.74 -28.09 7.73
N LYS A 81 -26.39 -26.85 7.37
CA LYS A 81 -27.39 -25.80 7.12
C LYS A 81 -27.98 -26.02 5.72
N ARG A 82 -29.14 -26.68 5.66
CA ARG A 82 -29.97 -26.69 4.46
C ARG A 82 -30.36 -25.25 4.11
N LEU A 83 -30.08 -24.82 2.88
CA LEU A 83 -30.64 -23.60 2.31
C LEU A 83 -32.15 -23.83 2.22
N GLN A 84 -32.93 -23.08 2.99
CA GLN A 84 -34.38 -23.10 2.84
C GLN A 84 -34.74 -22.44 1.49
N PRO A 85 -35.74 -22.99 0.78
CA PRO A 85 -36.17 -22.49 -0.53
C PRO A 85 -36.76 -21.08 -0.48
#